data_AF-A0A5N5PJN9-F1
#
_entry.id   AF-A0A5N5PJN9-F1
#
_cell.length_a   1.000
_cell.length_b   1.000
_cell.length_c   1.000
_cell.angle_alpha   90.00
_cell.angle_beta   90.00
_cell.angle_gamma   90.00
#
_symmetry.space_group_name_H-M   'P 1'
#
loop_
_entity.id
_entity.type
_entity.pdbx_description
1 polymer ?
#
loop_
_entity_poly.entity_id
_entity_poly.type
_entity_poly.pdbx_seq_one_letter_code
_entity_poly.pdbx_strand_id
1 'polypeptide(L)'
;MGQGRVPSRANARLSDYISPRDKSFSSLKLLRQQVRYFLGISHQHQLITIFAQGWRDPAADEYYAEQRALTAANNLRAKMEYFEQRCEAAEELDRATQCMTIADESVRKEETVPRIQAILDLCFAPGGFAATAMKANPEAYMCGITIFGGTDIMVYHRNYTNANVSLDFHDVNTLVGAMGFKQEEMDPDSLDTENFIFDQKFLRIPEFDLVFCGGATKHDQDHEKPNSDSVMDCLQLTLSQLLIAMNRISEGGTMIVLLYRPETWITCQLIYMISKFAKIKLFKPRGVNRMYKTFYLVAKEVKPKSSAAQEAINKWKKVWQRLMFDMPNSRGIEDIFISGKAVDNIIAEFGKQLLKLGAPVLFEQAEALKNPPWKKEIKQDEVDDEEVSDDEIEKNYTSVPIAHQSYRTTIL
;
A
#
# COMPACT_ATOMS: atom_id res chain seq x y z
N MET A 1 -27.40 -65.99 17.57
CA MET A 1 -26.76 -65.68 16.27
C MET A 1 -27.63 -64.67 15.56
N GLY A 2 -27.19 -63.41 15.45
CA GLY A 2 -27.93 -62.34 14.79
C GLY A 2 -26.96 -61.37 14.12
N GLN A 3 -26.99 -61.34 12.79
CA GLN A 3 -26.26 -60.40 11.95
C GLN A 3 -26.97 -59.03 11.93
N GLY A 4 -26.18 -57.96 11.82
CA GLY A 4 -26.68 -56.62 11.46
C GLY A 4 -25.51 -55.67 11.18
N ARG A 5 -25.26 -55.37 9.90
CA ARG A 5 -24.19 -54.51 9.37
C ARG A 5 -24.31 -53.05 9.83
N VAL A 6 -23.15 -52.39 9.93
CA VAL A 6 -22.96 -50.93 9.99
C VAL A 6 -23.42 -50.28 8.67
N PRO A 7 -23.85 -49.00 8.69
CA PRO A 7 -23.09 -48.03 7.90
C PRO A 7 -22.83 -46.68 8.59
N SER A 8 -21.66 -46.12 8.27
CA SER A 8 -21.21 -44.75 8.49
C SER A 8 -22.02 -43.71 7.69
N ARG A 9 -22.24 -42.50 8.24
CA ARG A 9 -21.72 -41.20 7.73
C ARG A 9 -22.41 -39.98 8.35
N ALA A 10 -21.57 -38.97 8.58
CA ALA A 10 -21.73 -37.52 8.41
C ALA A 10 -23.10 -36.97 7.96
N ASN A 11 -23.56 -35.92 8.65
CA ASN A 11 -24.08 -34.65 8.09
C ASN A 11 -24.63 -33.76 9.23
N ALA A 12 -23.76 -33.03 9.92
CA ALA A 12 -24.20 -31.84 10.66
C ALA A 12 -24.18 -30.67 9.68
N ARG A 13 -25.32 -30.02 9.42
CA ARG A 13 -25.41 -28.87 8.52
C ARG A 13 -24.87 -27.64 9.26
N LEU A 14 -24.09 -26.81 8.57
CA LEU A 14 -23.52 -25.55 9.08
C LEU A 14 -24.59 -24.56 9.60
N SER A 15 -25.86 -24.74 9.22
CA SER A 15 -27.00 -23.93 9.67
C SER A 15 -27.24 -24.01 11.17
N ASP A 16 -26.81 -25.09 11.81
CA ASP A 16 -27.29 -25.44 13.16
C ASP A 16 -26.49 -24.74 14.27
N TYR A 17 -25.47 -23.94 13.91
CA TYR A 17 -24.62 -23.18 14.84
C TYR A 17 -24.82 -21.65 14.79
N ILE A 18 -25.80 -21.14 14.03
CA ILE A 18 -26.00 -19.70 13.84
C ILE A 18 -27.24 -19.23 14.63
N SER A 19 -27.01 -18.58 15.77
CA SER A 19 -28.07 -17.84 16.48
C SER A 19 -28.47 -16.59 15.67
N PRO A 20 -29.78 -16.29 15.48
CA PRO A 20 -30.23 -15.24 14.56
C PRO A 20 -29.92 -13.78 14.94
N ARG A 21 -29.29 -13.52 16.10
CA ARG A 21 -29.15 -12.16 16.66
C ARG A 21 -27.78 -11.49 16.51
N ASP A 22 -26.78 -12.13 15.89
CA ASP A 22 -25.43 -11.56 15.70
C ASP A 22 -24.90 -11.75 14.27
N LYS A 23 -25.51 -11.04 13.31
CA LYS A 23 -25.10 -11.15 11.89
C LYS A 23 -23.79 -10.40 11.58
N SER A 24 -23.38 -9.39 12.34
CA SER A 24 -22.14 -8.61 12.10
C SER A 24 -20.87 -9.38 12.49
N PHE A 25 -20.91 -10.10 13.62
CA PHE A 25 -19.82 -10.98 14.05
C PHE A 25 -19.62 -12.20 13.14
N SER A 26 -20.53 -12.46 12.20
CA SER A 26 -20.53 -13.67 11.38
C SER A 26 -19.50 -13.61 10.25
N SER A 27 -19.35 -12.48 9.55
CA SER A 27 -18.52 -12.33 8.35
C SER A 27 -17.01 -12.45 8.62
N LEU A 28 -16.50 -11.80 9.67
CA LEU A 28 -15.10 -11.89 10.11
C LEU A 28 -14.79 -13.23 10.77
N LYS A 29 -15.74 -13.80 11.55
CA LYS A 29 -15.61 -15.17 12.07
C LYS A 29 -15.60 -16.18 10.93
N LEU A 30 -16.41 -15.99 9.89
CA LEU A 30 -16.53 -16.87 8.74
C LEU A 30 -15.33 -16.77 7.80
N LEU A 31 -14.83 -15.57 7.51
CA LEU A 31 -13.55 -15.40 6.80
C LEU A 31 -12.41 -16.03 7.60
N ARG A 32 -12.31 -15.75 8.91
CA ARG A 32 -11.34 -16.42 9.78
C ARG A 32 -11.56 -17.93 9.79
N GLN A 33 -12.78 -18.43 9.79
CA GLN A 33 -13.13 -19.86 9.81
C GLN A 33 -12.88 -20.57 8.49
N GLN A 34 -13.05 -19.90 7.36
CA GLN A 34 -12.78 -20.45 6.04
C GLN A 34 -11.28 -20.35 5.73
N VAL A 35 -10.61 -19.24 6.07
CA VAL A 35 -9.13 -19.18 6.10
C VAL A 35 -8.56 -20.24 7.05
N ARG A 36 -9.19 -20.50 8.21
CA ARG A 36 -8.86 -21.62 9.13
C ARG A 36 -8.99 -22.99 8.45
N TYR A 37 -10.08 -23.19 7.71
CA TYR A 37 -10.35 -24.44 7.01
C TYR A 37 -9.33 -24.69 5.88
N PHE A 38 -8.91 -23.65 5.17
CA PHE A 38 -8.05 -23.79 4.01
C PHE A 38 -6.53 -23.75 4.28
N LEU A 39 -6.04 -23.08 5.34
CA LEU A 39 -4.60 -23.06 5.70
C LEU A 39 -4.14 -24.29 6.50
N GLY A 40 -5.07 -25.15 6.93
CA GLY A 40 -4.79 -26.27 7.83
C GLY A 40 -4.59 -25.82 9.29
N ILE A 41 -5.18 -26.56 10.22
CA ILE A 41 -5.29 -26.19 11.65
C ILE A 41 -3.91 -26.08 12.34
N SER A 42 -2.90 -26.84 11.90
CA SER A 42 -1.58 -26.90 12.54
C SER A 42 -0.68 -25.70 12.24
N HIS A 43 -0.60 -25.29 10.96
CA HIS A 43 0.23 -24.17 10.53
C HIS A 43 -0.33 -22.85 11.05
N GLN A 44 -1.65 -22.78 11.20
CA GLN A 44 -2.33 -21.59 11.69
C GLN A 44 -2.20 -21.37 13.20
N HIS A 45 -2.26 -22.42 14.04
CA HIS A 45 -2.00 -22.24 15.47
C HIS A 45 -0.63 -21.63 15.70
N GLN A 46 0.37 -22.08 14.95
CA GLN A 46 1.71 -21.50 14.98
C GLN A 46 1.70 -20.05 14.52
N LEU A 47 1.11 -19.72 13.36
CA LEU A 47 1.06 -18.33 12.86
C LEU A 47 0.30 -17.39 13.81
N ILE A 48 -0.88 -17.77 14.29
CA ILE A 48 -1.66 -16.97 15.24
C ILE A 48 -0.90 -16.78 16.55
N THR A 49 -0.24 -17.84 17.04
CA THR A 49 0.56 -17.76 18.26
C THR A 49 1.76 -16.84 18.07
N ILE A 50 2.49 -16.96 16.95
CA ILE A 50 3.63 -16.09 16.62
C ILE A 50 3.19 -14.64 16.47
N PHE A 51 2.09 -14.38 15.73
CA PHE A 51 1.56 -13.02 15.60
C PHE A 51 1.07 -12.47 16.94
N ALA A 52 0.39 -13.28 17.76
CA ALA A 52 -0.03 -12.84 19.08
C ALA A 52 1.16 -12.59 20.02
N GLN A 53 2.20 -13.41 19.97
CA GLN A 53 3.41 -13.26 20.78
C GLN A 53 4.28 -12.10 20.30
N GLY A 54 4.36 -11.83 19.00
CA GLY A 54 5.17 -10.74 18.45
C GLY A 54 4.47 -9.38 18.50
N TRP A 55 3.16 -9.32 18.24
CA TRP A 55 2.41 -8.05 18.23
C TRP A 55 1.86 -7.62 19.58
N ARG A 56 1.86 -8.49 20.60
CA ARG A 56 1.45 -8.13 21.97
C ARG A 56 2.64 -8.05 22.93
N ASP A 57 3.85 -8.02 22.39
CA ASP A 57 5.07 -7.87 23.15
C ASP A 57 5.30 -6.37 23.41
N PRO A 58 5.25 -5.88 24.66
CA PRO A 58 5.47 -4.46 24.94
C PRO A 58 6.85 -3.97 24.49
N ALA A 59 7.86 -4.85 24.45
CA ALA A 59 9.18 -4.51 23.93
C ALA A 59 9.17 -4.24 22.41
N ALA A 60 8.18 -4.79 21.69
CA ALA A 60 7.96 -4.43 20.30
C ALA A 60 7.47 -2.98 20.20
N ASP A 61 6.51 -2.57 21.04
CA ASP A 61 5.95 -1.21 21.03
C ASP A 61 7.04 -0.15 21.25
N GLU A 62 7.92 -0.39 22.21
CA GLU A 62 9.09 0.45 22.53
C GLU A 62 10.07 0.49 21.35
N TYR A 63 10.45 -0.67 20.80
CA TYR A 63 11.32 -0.76 19.63
C TYR A 63 10.77 0.04 18.44
N TYR A 64 9.48 -0.09 18.12
CA TYR A 64 8.90 0.67 17.01
C TYR A 64 8.76 2.17 17.33
N ALA A 65 8.55 2.54 18.58
CA ALA A 65 8.56 3.94 19.00
C ALA A 65 9.94 4.57 18.82
N GLU A 66 11.01 3.86 19.19
CA GLU A 66 12.39 4.28 18.98
C GLU A 66 12.71 4.41 17.49
N GLN A 67 12.35 3.42 16.66
CA GLN A 67 12.53 3.51 15.21
C GLN A 67 11.81 4.72 14.61
N ARG A 68 10.56 5.01 15.05
CA ARG A 68 9.83 6.21 14.63
C ARG A 68 10.55 7.49 15.06
N ALA A 69 11.00 7.56 16.31
CA ALA A 69 11.71 8.72 16.83
C ALA A 69 13.02 8.98 16.08
N LEU A 70 13.76 7.93 15.73
CA LEU A 70 14.98 8.01 14.92
C LEU A 70 14.70 8.51 13.50
N THR A 71 13.62 8.03 12.85
CA THR A 71 13.21 8.53 11.52
C THR A 71 12.64 9.94 11.55
N ALA A 72 12.11 10.39 12.70
CA ALA A 72 11.59 11.74 12.90
C ALA A 72 12.67 12.73 13.38
N ALA A 73 13.79 12.24 13.90
CA ALA A 73 14.93 13.07 14.27
C ALA A 73 15.49 13.76 13.02
N ASN A 74 15.92 15.01 13.16
CA ASN A 74 16.50 15.78 12.06
C ASN A 74 17.96 15.35 11.76
N ASN A 75 18.23 14.05 11.80
CA ASN A 75 19.53 13.44 11.56
C ASN A 75 19.61 12.99 10.10
N LEU A 76 20.51 13.61 9.32
CA LEU A 76 20.71 13.29 7.92
C LEU A 76 21.07 11.81 7.71
N ARG A 77 21.91 11.24 8.58
CA ARG A 77 22.31 9.83 8.52
C ARG A 77 21.10 8.90 8.63
N ALA A 78 20.23 9.13 9.61
CA ALA A 78 19.01 8.33 9.80
C ALA A 78 18.05 8.44 8.59
N LYS A 79 17.93 9.63 7.99
CA LYS A 79 17.12 9.84 6.78
C LYS A 79 17.72 9.12 5.56
N MET A 80 19.04 9.14 5.41
CA MET A 80 19.74 8.38 4.38
C MET A 80 19.53 6.88 4.56
N GLU A 81 19.77 6.35 5.76
CA GLU A 81 19.54 4.93 6.07
C GLU A 81 18.08 4.52 5.76
N TYR A 82 17.10 5.35 6.12
CA TYR A 82 15.69 5.09 5.78
C TYR A 82 15.45 5.05 4.26
N PHE A 83 16.02 5.99 3.50
CA PHE A 83 15.95 6.00 2.05
C PHE A 83 16.62 4.78 1.41
N GLU A 84 17.77 4.34 1.93
CA GLU A 84 18.48 3.16 1.45
C GLU A 84 17.67 1.89 1.68
N GLN A 85 17.05 1.75 2.86
CA GLN A 85 16.12 0.65 3.12
C GLN A 85 14.93 0.64 2.15
N ARG A 86 14.42 1.81 1.74
CA ARG A 86 13.38 1.90 0.70
C ARG A 86 13.90 1.43 -0.66
N CYS A 87 15.13 1.81 -1.03
CA CYS A 87 15.77 1.34 -2.26
C CYS A 87 15.95 -0.19 -2.24
N GLU A 88 16.48 -0.76 -1.16
CA GLU A 88 16.69 -2.20 -1.03
C GLU A 88 15.37 -2.99 -1.15
N ALA A 89 14.30 -2.52 -0.50
CA ALA A 89 12.99 -3.13 -0.60
C ALA A 89 12.43 -3.07 -2.04
N ALA A 90 12.64 -1.95 -2.73
CA ALA A 90 12.25 -1.76 -4.13
C ALA A 90 13.03 -2.69 -5.07
N GLU A 91 14.34 -2.83 -4.88
CA GLU A 91 15.18 -3.75 -5.66
C GLU A 91 14.83 -5.21 -5.38
N GLU A 92 14.50 -5.58 -4.14
CA GLU A 92 14.05 -6.93 -3.80
C GLU A 92 12.71 -7.26 -4.45
N LEU A 93 11.77 -6.31 -4.41
CA LEU A 93 10.49 -6.41 -5.09
C LEU A 93 10.69 -6.60 -6.60
N ASP A 94 11.58 -5.82 -7.20
CA ASP A 94 11.86 -5.91 -8.63
C ASP A 94 12.50 -7.25 -9.01
N ARG A 95 13.50 -7.73 -8.25
CA ARG A 95 14.09 -9.06 -8.47
C ARG A 95 13.04 -10.17 -8.44
N ALA A 96 12.06 -10.07 -7.53
CA ALA A 96 11.03 -11.10 -7.35
C ALA A 96 9.89 -11.02 -8.39
N THR A 97 9.62 -9.82 -8.92
CA THR A 97 8.38 -9.57 -9.69
C THR A 97 8.61 -8.96 -11.07
N GLN A 98 9.80 -8.44 -11.34
CA GLN A 98 10.22 -7.72 -12.55
C GLN A 98 9.29 -6.52 -12.84
N CYS A 99 8.95 -5.75 -11.82
CA CYS A 99 7.89 -4.73 -11.88
C CYS A 99 8.39 -3.33 -12.23
N MET A 100 9.70 -3.06 -12.15
CA MET A 100 10.24 -1.72 -12.32
C MET A 100 10.52 -1.38 -13.79
N THR A 101 10.89 -2.36 -14.61
CA THR A 101 11.12 -2.12 -16.04
C THR A 101 9.80 -1.91 -16.77
N ILE A 102 9.66 -0.76 -17.42
CA ILE A 102 8.59 -0.48 -18.37
C ILE A 102 8.90 -1.30 -19.61
N ALA A 103 8.13 -2.38 -19.82
CA ALA A 103 8.36 -3.28 -20.94
C ALA A 103 8.23 -2.53 -22.28
N ASP A 104 9.20 -2.72 -23.16
CA ASP A 104 9.25 -2.02 -24.44
C ASP A 104 8.30 -2.64 -25.50
N GLU A 105 7.78 -3.85 -25.28
CA GLU A 105 7.19 -4.63 -26.38
C GLU A 105 5.94 -5.43 -26.00
N SER A 106 4.80 -5.01 -26.56
CA SER A 106 3.89 -5.81 -27.42
C SER A 106 2.55 -5.12 -27.61
N VAL A 107 2.09 -4.32 -26.63
CA VAL A 107 0.87 -3.49 -26.72
C VAL A 107 1.14 -2.20 -27.50
N ARG A 108 2.36 -1.65 -27.38
CA ARG A 108 2.77 -0.40 -28.04
C ARG A 108 3.06 -0.51 -29.53
N LYS A 109 3.10 -1.73 -30.11
CA LYS A 109 3.44 -1.94 -31.53
C LYS A 109 2.43 -1.34 -32.51
N GLU A 110 1.24 -0.96 -32.03
CA GLU A 110 0.20 -0.31 -32.84
C GLU A 110 0.18 1.23 -32.69
N GLU A 111 0.95 1.81 -31.76
CA GLU A 111 0.98 3.27 -31.59
C GLU A 111 1.92 3.90 -32.63
N THR A 112 1.34 4.74 -33.48
CA THR A 112 2.05 5.43 -34.58
C THR A 112 2.89 6.62 -34.13
N VAL A 113 2.81 7.01 -32.84
CA VAL A 113 3.48 8.16 -32.27
C VAL A 113 4.34 7.72 -31.08
N PRO A 114 5.65 8.04 -31.06
CA PRO A 114 6.49 7.81 -29.90
C PRO A 114 5.93 8.54 -28.68
N ARG A 115 5.68 7.80 -27.61
CA ARG A 115 5.20 8.35 -26.33
C ARG A 115 6.32 8.32 -25.30
N ILE A 116 6.42 9.39 -24.51
CA ILE A 116 7.34 9.46 -23.37
C ILE A 116 6.90 8.43 -22.33
N GLN A 117 7.79 7.50 -21.99
CA GLN A 117 7.56 6.58 -20.89
C GLN A 117 7.45 7.37 -19.60
N ALA A 118 6.48 7.05 -18.75
CA ALA A 118 6.24 7.84 -17.55
C ALA A 118 5.95 7.01 -16.31
N ILE A 119 6.46 7.51 -15.18
CA ILE A 119 6.34 6.92 -13.85
C ILE A 119 5.64 7.93 -12.94
N LEU A 120 4.69 7.46 -12.13
CA LEU A 120 4.03 8.23 -11.10
C LEU A 120 4.28 7.60 -9.74
N ASP A 121 4.76 8.37 -8.76
CA ASP A 121 4.85 7.94 -7.37
C ASP A 121 3.94 8.79 -6.49
N LEU A 122 2.87 8.17 -6.01
CA LEU A 122 1.92 8.76 -5.07
C LEU A 122 2.43 8.48 -3.65
N CYS A 123 2.75 9.56 -2.94
CA CYS A 123 3.54 9.57 -1.71
C CYS A 123 5.03 9.28 -1.96
N PHE A 124 5.62 10.10 -2.84
CA PHE A 124 6.99 9.99 -3.34
C PHE A 124 8.04 9.90 -2.23
N ALA A 125 7.96 10.69 -1.16
CA ALA A 125 9.02 10.74 -0.16
C ALA A 125 9.17 9.39 0.60
N PRO A 126 10.41 8.89 0.81
CA PRO A 126 11.70 9.54 0.54
C PRO A 126 12.23 9.34 -0.89
N GLY A 127 11.53 8.54 -1.70
CA GLY A 127 11.77 8.33 -3.13
C GLY A 127 12.62 7.11 -3.47
N GLY A 128 12.80 6.15 -2.56
CA GLY A 128 13.60 4.95 -2.83
C GLY A 128 13.02 4.05 -3.93
N PHE A 129 11.69 3.94 -4.00
CA PHE A 129 11.01 3.21 -5.08
C PHE A 129 11.16 3.95 -6.42
N ALA A 130 10.89 5.26 -6.44
CA ALA A 130 11.14 6.13 -7.58
C ALA A 130 12.59 6.04 -8.08
N ALA A 131 13.60 6.11 -7.21
CA ALA A 131 15.02 5.98 -7.58
C ALA A 131 15.33 4.65 -8.26
N THR A 132 14.78 3.55 -7.72
CA THR A 132 14.95 2.21 -8.30
C THR A 132 14.28 2.12 -9.67
N ALA A 133 13.09 2.70 -9.82
CA ALA A 133 12.38 2.73 -11.09
C ALA A 133 13.09 3.58 -12.15
N MET A 134 13.61 4.75 -11.79
CA MET A 134 14.38 5.59 -12.72
C MET A 134 15.69 4.93 -13.14
N LYS A 135 16.35 4.18 -12.25
CA LYS A 135 17.52 3.37 -12.61
C LYS A 135 17.18 2.31 -13.66
N ALA A 136 16.00 1.70 -13.57
CA ALA A 136 15.51 0.73 -14.55
C ALA A 136 15.02 1.38 -15.85
N ASN A 137 14.63 2.66 -15.83
CA ASN A 137 14.09 3.40 -16.97
C ASN A 137 14.72 4.81 -17.06
N PRO A 138 15.98 4.94 -17.50
CA PRO A 138 16.73 6.20 -17.44
C PRO A 138 16.08 7.36 -18.22
N GLU A 139 15.36 7.05 -19.29
CA GLU A 139 14.70 8.03 -20.16
C GLU A 139 13.26 8.35 -19.75
N ALA A 140 12.71 7.67 -18.73
CA ALA A 140 11.34 7.88 -18.31
C ALA A 140 11.15 9.21 -17.58
N TYR A 141 10.00 9.83 -17.79
CA TYR A 141 9.57 11.00 -17.04
C TYR A 141 8.95 10.57 -15.70
N MET A 142 9.46 11.10 -14.60
CA MET A 142 9.00 10.79 -13.24
C MET A 142 8.17 11.95 -12.70
N CYS A 143 6.93 11.66 -12.29
CA CYS A 143 6.10 12.55 -11.50
C CYS A 143 6.00 12.02 -10.06
N GLY A 144 6.28 12.86 -9.08
CA GLY A 144 6.05 12.56 -7.67
C GLY A 144 5.02 13.47 -7.05
N ILE A 145 4.08 12.91 -6.29
CA ILE A 145 3.23 13.67 -5.36
C ILE A 145 3.69 13.35 -3.94
N THR A 146 3.93 14.34 -3.11
CA THR A 146 4.23 14.13 -1.68
C THR A 146 3.61 15.22 -0.83
N ILE A 147 3.41 14.96 0.46
CA ILE A 147 2.90 15.98 1.39
C ILE A 147 4.00 16.95 1.79
N PHE A 148 3.63 18.21 2.06
CA PHE A 148 4.52 19.19 2.67
C PHE A 148 4.73 18.87 4.16
N GLY A 149 5.95 19.03 4.68
CA GLY A 149 6.28 18.74 6.08
C GLY A 149 6.24 17.26 6.47
N GLY A 150 6.21 16.35 5.49
CA GLY A 150 6.34 14.91 5.68
C GLY A 150 7.79 14.44 5.76
N THR A 151 8.04 13.20 5.34
CA THR A 151 9.41 12.67 5.18
C THR A 151 10.18 13.48 4.13
N ASP A 152 11.48 13.70 4.37
CA ASP A 152 12.33 14.38 3.40
C ASP A 152 12.51 13.58 2.11
N ILE A 153 12.63 14.31 1.00
CA ILE A 153 12.95 13.73 -0.30
C ILE A 153 14.46 13.52 -0.38
N MET A 154 14.88 12.27 -0.55
CA MET A 154 16.30 11.89 -0.50
C MET A 154 16.90 11.58 -1.88
N VAL A 155 16.07 11.51 -2.93
CA VAL A 155 16.49 11.12 -4.29
C VAL A 155 17.60 12.02 -4.86
N TYR A 156 17.58 13.32 -4.54
CA TYR A 156 18.58 14.27 -5.01
C TYR A 156 19.99 14.02 -4.46
N HIS A 157 20.12 13.31 -3.32
CA HIS A 157 21.43 12.99 -2.72
C HIS A 157 22.19 11.90 -3.48
N ARG A 158 21.54 11.10 -4.32
CA ARG A 158 22.19 10.04 -5.13
C ARG A 158 22.54 10.46 -6.56
N ASN A 159 22.64 11.76 -6.84
CA ASN A 159 22.88 12.30 -8.19
C ASN A 159 21.82 11.89 -9.24
N TYR A 160 20.60 11.54 -8.82
CA TYR A 160 19.46 11.40 -9.73
C TYR A 160 18.89 12.78 -10.11
N THR A 161 19.75 13.71 -10.52
CA THR A 161 19.34 15.04 -11.01
C THR A 161 18.99 14.93 -12.49
N ASN A 162 17.88 14.27 -12.79
CA ASN A 162 17.35 14.20 -14.15
C ASN A 162 16.39 15.37 -14.39
N ALA A 163 16.54 16.05 -15.53
CA ALA A 163 15.58 17.05 -16.02
C ALA A 163 14.15 16.48 -16.23
N ASN A 164 14.01 15.16 -16.12
CA ASN A 164 12.78 14.39 -16.32
C ASN A 164 12.03 14.12 -15.00
N VAL A 165 12.33 14.81 -13.90
CA VAL A 165 11.64 14.65 -12.61
C VAL A 165 10.82 15.89 -12.27
N SER A 166 9.53 15.69 -11.96
CA SER A 166 8.61 16.72 -11.49
C SER A 166 8.03 16.33 -10.15
N LEU A 167 8.11 17.21 -9.15
CA LEU A 167 7.55 16.98 -7.81
C LEU A 167 6.52 18.04 -7.47
N ASP A 168 5.35 17.57 -7.02
CA ASP A 168 4.24 18.40 -6.56
C ASP A 168 3.97 18.11 -5.08
N PHE A 169 3.83 19.17 -4.28
CA PHE A 169 3.56 19.05 -2.85
C PHE A 169 2.07 19.18 -2.54
N HIS A 170 1.37 18.06 -2.40
CA HIS A 170 -0.07 18.01 -2.13
C HIS A 170 -0.42 16.81 -1.26
N ASP A 171 -1.45 16.95 -0.41
CA ASP A 171 -2.14 15.80 0.15
C ASP A 171 -2.88 15.06 -0.97
N VAL A 172 -2.59 13.78 -1.14
CA VAL A 172 -3.21 12.94 -2.16
C VAL A 172 -4.73 12.87 -1.93
N ASN A 173 -5.20 12.95 -0.69
CA ASN A 173 -6.61 12.93 -0.34
C ASN A 173 -7.39 14.16 -0.87
N THR A 174 -6.73 15.28 -1.12
CA THR A 174 -7.40 16.49 -1.61
C THR A 174 -7.45 16.59 -3.14
N LEU A 175 -6.74 15.72 -3.87
CA LEU A 175 -6.67 15.71 -5.33
C LEU A 175 -7.90 15.06 -6.00
N VAL A 176 -9.10 15.48 -5.61
CA VAL A 176 -10.37 14.86 -6.04
C VAL A 176 -10.60 14.91 -7.56
N GLY A 177 -10.11 15.95 -8.24
CA GLY A 177 -10.14 16.03 -9.70
C GLY A 177 -9.28 14.95 -10.36
N ALA A 178 -8.11 14.64 -9.78
CA ALA A 178 -7.27 13.54 -10.25
C ALA A 178 -7.86 12.16 -9.93
N MET A 179 -8.64 12.05 -8.84
CA MET A 179 -9.50 10.89 -8.55
C MET A 179 -10.72 10.77 -9.49
N GLY A 180 -10.93 11.78 -10.34
CA GLY A 180 -11.94 11.77 -11.40
C GLY A 180 -13.31 12.22 -10.91
N PHE A 181 -13.41 12.85 -9.74
CA PHE A 181 -14.63 13.49 -9.29
C PHE A 181 -14.82 14.84 -9.97
N LYS A 182 -16.07 15.16 -10.26
CA LYS A 182 -16.49 16.51 -10.64
C LYS A 182 -16.97 17.27 -9.42
N GLN A 183 -17.01 18.60 -9.53
CA GLN A 183 -17.44 19.47 -8.44
C GLN A 183 -18.89 19.19 -8.02
N GLU A 184 -19.75 18.79 -8.96
CA GLU A 184 -21.15 18.47 -8.68
C GLU A 184 -21.34 17.12 -7.97
N GLU A 185 -20.30 16.29 -7.90
CA GLU A 185 -20.30 15.01 -7.16
C GLU A 185 -19.93 15.19 -5.67
N MET A 186 -19.56 16.41 -5.24
CA MET A 186 -19.14 16.70 -3.87
C MET A 186 -20.24 17.43 -3.10
N ASP A 187 -20.33 17.16 -1.79
CA ASP A 187 -21.25 17.85 -0.89
C ASP A 187 -20.71 19.26 -0.57
N PRO A 188 -21.32 20.33 -1.12
CA PRO A 188 -20.81 21.70 -0.96
C PRO A 188 -20.84 22.20 0.49
N ASP A 189 -21.61 21.55 1.37
CA ASP A 189 -21.75 21.94 2.78
C ASP A 189 -20.75 21.22 3.71
N SER A 190 -19.88 20.37 3.16
CA SER A 190 -18.86 19.67 3.94
C SER A 190 -17.64 20.56 4.22
N LEU A 191 -17.19 20.59 5.48
CA LEU A 191 -16.08 21.43 5.98
C LEU A 191 -14.77 21.25 5.21
N ASP A 192 -14.58 20.12 4.54
CA ASP A 192 -13.34 19.79 3.83
C ASP A 192 -13.34 20.18 2.34
N THR A 193 -14.49 20.57 1.75
CA THR A 193 -14.56 20.87 0.31
C THR A 193 -13.73 22.06 -0.12
N GLU A 194 -13.48 23.03 0.77
CA GLU A 194 -12.65 24.20 0.48
C GLU A 194 -11.19 23.83 0.16
N ASN A 195 -10.72 22.68 0.66
CA ASN A 195 -9.36 22.19 0.43
C ASN A 195 -9.24 21.29 -0.81
N PHE A 196 -10.36 20.95 -1.46
CA PHE A 196 -10.36 20.04 -2.61
C PHE A 196 -9.88 20.70 -3.89
N ILE A 197 -9.04 19.95 -4.61
CA ILE A 197 -8.45 20.38 -5.88
C ILE A 197 -9.10 19.60 -7.01
N PHE A 198 -9.93 20.29 -7.78
CA PHE A 198 -10.60 19.75 -8.97
C PHE A 198 -9.77 19.94 -10.25
N ASP A 199 -8.75 20.79 -10.21
CA ASP A 199 -7.89 21.06 -11.35
C ASP A 199 -7.21 19.80 -11.88
N GLN A 200 -7.06 19.75 -13.20
CA GLN A 200 -6.36 18.65 -13.84
C GLN A 200 -4.88 18.68 -13.48
N LYS A 201 -4.46 17.74 -12.63
CA LYS A 201 -3.05 17.39 -12.47
C LYS A 201 -2.54 16.59 -13.69
N PHE A 202 -1.22 16.63 -13.90
CA PHE A 202 -0.50 15.87 -14.93
C PHE A 202 -0.77 16.28 -16.39
N LEU A 203 -0.99 17.57 -16.67
CA LEU A 203 -1.31 18.06 -18.03
C LEU A 203 -0.28 17.65 -19.11
N ARG A 204 0.99 17.49 -18.75
CA ARG A 204 2.06 17.09 -19.68
C ARG A 204 2.11 15.59 -19.95
N ILE A 205 1.62 14.78 -19.03
CA ILE A 205 1.71 13.31 -19.04
C ILE A 205 0.30 12.76 -18.82
N PRO A 206 -0.44 12.45 -19.89
CA PRO A 206 -1.85 12.08 -19.77
C PRO A 206 -2.04 10.74 -19.04
N GLU A 207 -1.12 9.79 -19.25
CA GLU A 207 -1.11 8.52 -18.56
C GLU A 207 0.34 8.04 -18.27
N PHE A 208 0.48 7.08 -17.37
CA PHE A 208 1.73 6.58 -16.81
C PHE A 208 1.82 5.06 -16.96
N ASP A 209 3.01 4.57 -17.23
CA ASP A 209 3.26 3.14 -17.46
C ASP A 209 3.54 2.38 -16.15
N LEU A 210 4.05 3.10 -15.15
CA LEU A 210 4.33 2.59 -13.83
C LEU A 210 3.77 3.55 -12.79
N VAL A 211 2.93 3.05 -11.88
CA VAL A 211 2.35 3.84 -10.80
C VAL A 211 2.63 3.18 -9.45
N PHE A 212 3.21 3.95 -8.52
CA PHE A 212 3.34 3.56 -7.13
C PHE A 212 2.22 4.20 -6.30
N CYS A 213 1.54 3.36 -5.53
CA CYS A 213 0.64 3.74 -4.45
C CYS A 213 1.33 3.34 -3.13
N GLY A 214 2.35 4.11 -2.74
CA GLY A 214 3.27 3.77 -1.66
C GLY A 214 2.92 4.37 -0.31
N GLY A 215 1.93 5.26 -0.26
CA GLY A 215 1.54 5.97 0.95
C GLY A 215 0.93 5.06 2.00
N ALA A 216 1.36 5.22 3.24
CA ALA A 216 0.75 4.65 4.44
C ALA A 216 0.65 5.73 5.53
N THR A 217 -0.36 5.64 6.37
CA THR A 217 -0.45 6.54 7.53
C THR A 217 0.57 6.08 8.60
N LYS A 218 0.96 6.98 9.51
CA LYS A 218 1.88 6.63 10.60
C LYS A 218 1.34 5.48 11.47
N HIS A 219 0.02 5.35 11.56
CA HIS A 219 -0.67 4.30 12.31
C HIS A 219 -0.50 2.89 11.73
N ASP A 220 -0.23 2.75 10.42
CA ASP A 220 0.08 1.44 9.83
C ASP A 220 1.40 0.84 10.37
N GLN A 221 2.26 1.67 10.96
CA GLN A 221 3.49 1.27 11.62
C GLN A 221 3.33 1.06 13.14
N ASP A 222 2.15 1.37 13.70
CA ASP A 222 1.89 1.20 15.11
C ASP A 222 1.48 -0.25 15.44
N HIS A 223 2.01 -0.73 16.56
CA HIS A 223 1.68 -2.03 17.12
C HIS A 223 0.39 -2.01 17.92
N GLU A 224 -0.05 -0.82 18.37
CA GLU A 224 -1.33 -0.60 19.00
C GLU A 224 -2.49 -1.10 18.13
N LYS A 225 -3.60 -1.48 18.78
CA LYS A 225 -4.82 -1.80 18.05
C LYS A 225 -5.22 -0.54 17.29
N PRO A 226 -5.27 -0.56 15.94
CA PRO A 226 -5.77 0.58 15.20
C PRO A 226 -7.20 0.84 15.68
N ASN A 227 -7.46 2.07 16.15
CA ASN A 227 -8.81 2.51 16.45
C ASN A 227 -9.62 2.58 15.15
N SER A 228 -10.94 2.81 15.25
CA SER A 228 -11.81 2.91 14.08
C SER A 228 -11.27 3.89 13.05
N ASP A 229 -10.79 5.03 13.55
CA ASP A 229 -10.49 6.22 12.76
C ASP A 229 -9.22 5.99 11.93
N SER A 230 -8.17 5.42 12.53
CA SER A 230 -6.92 5.08 11.83
C SER A 230 -7.13 4.14 10.64
N VAL A 231 -8.05 3.16 10.74
CA VAL A 231 -8.33 2.27 9.60
C VAL A 231 -9.11 2.99 8.51
N MET A 232 -9.98 3.94 8.87
CA MET A 232 -10.68 4.77 7.89
C MET A 232 -9.68 5.66 7.14
N ASP A 233 -8.77 6.33 7.85
CA ASP A 233 -7.74 7.17 7.24
C ASP A 233 -6.84 6.36 6.30
N CYS A 234 -6.41 5.16 6.71
CA CYS A 234 -5.63 4.27 5.85
C CYS A 234 -6.41 3.85 4.60
N LEU A 235 -7.69 3.50 4.76
CA LEU A 235 -8.52 3.10 3.63
C LEU A 235 -8.78 4.28 2.70
N GLN A 236 -9.06 5.47 3.23
CA GLN A 236 -9.23 6.70 2.48
C GLN A 236 -7.99 6.97 1.62
N LEU A 237 -6.80 6.99 2.24
CA LEU A 237 -5.54 7.20 1.55
C LEU A 237 -5.28 6.13 0.48
N THR A 238 -5.57 4.86 0.79
CA THR A 238 -5.46 3.76 -0.19
C THR A 238 -6.39 3.98 -1.38
N LEU A 239 -7.65 4.32 -1.14
CA LEU A 239 -8.64 4.54 -2.20
C LEU A 239 -8.31 5.79 -3.03
N SER A 240 -7.83 6.87 -2.43
CA SER A 240 -7.35 8.05 -3.15
C SER A 240 -6.23 7.71 -4.11
N GLN A 241 -5.22 6.97 -3.64
CA GLN A 241 -4.11 6.53 -4.48
C GLN A 241 -4.58 5.60 -5.60
N LEU A 242 -5.47 4.64 -5.32
CA LEU A 242 -6.02 3.73 -6.33
C LEU A 242 -6.87 4.45 -7.38
N LEU A 243 -7.69 5.44 -6.97
CA LEU A 243 -8.50 6.22 -7.90
C LEU A 243 -7.64 7.05 -8.84
N ILE A 244 -6.62 7.74 -8.32
CA ILE A 244 -5.66 8.49 -9.15
C ILE A 244 -4.91 7.54 -10.07
N ALA A 245 -4.39 6.43 -9.54
CA ALA A 245 -3.67 5.44 -10.34
C ALA A 245 -4.53 4.90 -11.49
N MET A 246 -5.78 4.52 -11.24
CA MET A 246 -6.65 3.98 -12.29
C MET A 246 -7.08 5.00 -13.34
N ASN A 247 -7.17 6.28 -12.98
CA ASN A 247 -7.44 7.34 -13.96
C ASN A 247 -6.21 7.71 -14.79
N ARG A 248 -5.02 7.30 -14.37
CA ARG A 248 -3.75 7.76 -14.93
C ARG A 248 -2.87 6.63 -15.44
N ILE A 249 -3.14 5.37 -15.17
CA ILE A 249 -2.34 4.26 -15.69
C ILE A 249 -2.66 3.99 -17.16
N SER A 250 -1.63 3.71 -17.96
CA SER A 250 -1.79 3.29 -19.35
C SER A 250 -2.36 1.87 -19.45
N GLU A 251 -3.01 1.57 -20.58
CA GLU A 251 -3.44 0.20 -20.85
C GLU A 251 -2.23 -0.73 -20.90
N GLY A 252 -2.26 -1.79 -20.09
CA GLY A 252 -1.14 -2.71 -19.95
C GLY A 252 -0.08 -2.28 -18.92
N GLY A 253 -0.22 -1.10 -18.30
CA GLY A 253 0.71 -0.58 -17.31
C GLY A 253 0.84 -1.44 -16.04
N THR A 254 1.78 -1.07 -15.19
CA THR A 254 2.03 -1.72 -13.89
C THR A 254 1.71 -0.78 -12.73
N MET A 255 1.01 -1.29 -11.73
CA MET A 255 0.72 -0.60 -10.48
C MET A 255 1.30 -1.38 -9.30
N ILE A 256 1.96 -0.69 -8.38
CA ILE A 256 2.53 -1.27 -7.16
C ILE A 256 1.86 -0.59 -5.97
N VAL A 257 1.13 -1.37 -5.18
CA VAL A 257 0.26 -0.85 -4.11
C VAL A 257 0.73 -1.38 -2.77
N LEU A 258 1.02 -0.49 -1.83
CA LEU A 258 1.24 -0.84 -0.43
C LEU A 258 -0.11 -1.14 0.23
N LEU A 259 -0.25 -2.35 0.77
CA LEU A 259 -1.46 -2.80 1.47
C LEU A 259 -1.12 -3.29 2.87
N TYR A 260 -2.13 -3.29 3.74
CA TYR A 260 -2.02 -3.74 5.12
C TYR A 260 -2.70 -5.10 5.31
N ARG A 261 -2.00 -6.06 5.94
CA ARG A 261 -2.51 -7.38 6.38
C ARG A 261 -3.40 -8.13 5.38
N PRO A 262 -2.85 -9.13 4.65
CA PRO A 262 -3.57 -9.79 3.57
C PRO A 262 -4.83 -10.55 4.04
N GLU A 263 -4.95 -10.84 5.33
CA GLU A 263 -6.08 -11.56 5.93
C GLU A 263 -7.24 -10.68 6.41
N THR A 264 -7.10 -9.35 6.34
CA THR A 264 -8.20 -8.44 6.70
C THR A 264 -9.26 -8.38 5.62
N TRP A 265 -10.52 -8.18 6.01
CA TRP A 265 -11.63 -8.20 5.05
C TRP A 265 -11.53 -7.10 3.99
N ILE A 266 -11.14 -5.89 4.39
CA ILE A 266 -10.89 -4.76 3.47
C ILE A 266 -9.84 -5.15 2.42
N THR A 267 -8.68 -5.64 2.85
CA THR A 267 -7.59 -6.03 1.96
C THR A 267 -7.96 -7.19 1.06
N CYS A 268 -8.70 -8.19 1.56
CA CYS A 268 -9.24 -9.27 0.74
C CYS A 268 -10.12 -8.74 -0.40
N GLN A 269 -10.99 -7.77 -0.12
CA GLN A 269 -11.86 -7.16 -1.13
C GLN A 269 -11.04 -6.39 -2.17
N LEU A 270 -10.03 -5.61 -1.77
CA LEU A 270 -9.15 -4.87 -2.69
C LEU A 270 -8.37 -5.82 -3.61
N ILE A 271 -7.72 -6.86 -3.05
CA ILE A 271 -7.01 -7.88 -3.83
C ILE A 271 -7.96 -8.56 -4.83
N TYR A 272 -9.15 -8.95 -4.37
CA TYR A 272 -10.17 -9.57 -5.21
C TYR A 272 -10.57 -8.65 -6.38
N MET A 273 -10.88 -7.38 -6.11
CA MET A 273 -11.29 -6.43 -7.15
C MET A 273 -10.18 -6.20 -8.18
N ILE A 274 -8.94 -5.96 -7.73
CA ILE A 274 -7.79 -5.73 -8.62
C ILE A 274 -7.50 -6.97 -9.48
N SER A 275 -7.68 -8.18 -8.94
CA SER A 275 -7.51 -9.42 -9.69
C SER A 275 -8.43 -9.57 -10.91
N LYS A 276 -9.52 -8.80 -10.98
CA LYS A 276 -10.48 -8.87 -12.10
C LYS A 276 -10.03 -8.11 -13.33
N PHE A 277 -9.06 -7.20 -13.19
CA PHE A 277 -8.60 -6.35 -14.29
C PHE A 277 -7.07 -6.26 -14.42
N ALA A 278 -6.32 -7.04 -13.62
CA ALA A 278 -4.87 -7.10 -13.68
C ALA A 278 -4.32 -8.48 -13.28
N LYS A 279 -3.10 -8.78 -13.70
CA LYS A 279 -2.33 -9.94 -13.20
C LYS A 279 -1.62 -9.56 -11.92
N ILE A 280 -1.98 -10.21 -10.81
CA ILE A 280 -1.50 -9.82 -9.49
C ILE A 280 -0.47 -10.78 -8.89
N LYS A 281 0.52 -10.22 -8.17
CA LYS A 281 1.41 -10.92 -7.23
C LYS A 281 1.45 -10.14 -5.91
N LEU A 282 1.63 -10.84 -4.80
CA LEU A 282 1.87 -10.22 -3.50
C LEU A 282 3.33 -10.45 -3.10
N PHE A 283 3.91 -9.46 -2.43
CA PHE A 283 5.31 -9.47 -2.05
C PHE A 283 5.51 -8.85 -0.67
N LYS A 284 6.37 -9.49 0.13
CA LYS A 284 6.74 -9.05 1.47
C LYS A 284 8.26 -8.85 1.49
N PRO A 285 8.78 -7.62 1.66
CA PRO A 285 10.22 -7.39 1.72
C PRO A 285 10.84 -8.12 2.92
N ARG A 286 12.09 -8.57 2.78
CA ARG A 286 12.85 -9.27 3.81
C ARG A 286 13.72 -8.38 4.70
N GLY A 287 13.89 -7.11 4.32
CA GLY A 287 14.61 -6.11 5.11
C GLY A 287 13.80 -5.55 6.28
N VAL A 288 13.96 -4.25 6.56
CA VAL A 288 13.33 -3.57 7.71
C VAL A 288 11.79 -3.69 7.71
N ASN A 289 11.18 -3.81 6.53
CA ASN A 289 9.73 -3.97 6.42
C ASN A 289 9.20 -5.37 6.68
N ARG A 290 10.06 -6.36 6.95
CA ARG A 290 9.66 -7.76 7.07
C ARG A 290 8.72 -8.01 8.25
N MET A 291 8.89 -7.25 9.34
CA MET A 291 8.07 -7.40 10.56
C MET A 291 6.77 -6.59 10.53
N TYR A 292 6.74 -5.45 9.82
CA TYR A 292 5.55 -4.60 9.72
C TYR A 292 4.35 -5.36 9.16
N LYS A 293 3.16 -4.83 9.37
CA LYS A 293 1.92 -5.44 8.90
C LYS A 293 1.62 -5.17 7.42
N THR A 294 2.46 -4.38 6.76
CA THR A 294 2.33 -3.98 5.35
C THR A 294 2.99 -4.96 4.38
N PHE A 295 2.52 -4.98 3.14
CA PHE A 295 3.06 -5.78 2.03
C PHE A 295 2.71 -5.10 0.70
N TYR A 296 3.35 -5.51 -0.39
CA TYR A 296 3.09 -4.94 -1.72
C TYR A 296 2.21 -5.87 -2.56
N LEU A 297 1.21 -5.30 -3.21
CA LEU A 297 0.53 -5.90 -4.35
C LEU A 297 1.12 -5.32 -5.62
N VAL A 298 1.61 -6.18 -6.51
CA VAL A 298 2.02 -5.82 -7.87
C VAL A 298 0.92 -6.23 -8.82
N ALA A 299 0.32 -5.27 -9.51
CA ALA A 299 -0.67 -5.47 -10.57
C ALA A 299 -0.03 -5.14 -11.92
N LYS A 300 0.17 -6.15 -12.76
CA LYS A 300 0.68 -6.00 -14.13
C LYS A 300 -0.43 -6.12 -15.15
N GLU A 301 -0.18 -5.59 -16.35
CA GLU A 301 -1.13 -5.66 -17.47
C GLU A 301 -2.50 -5.08 -17.06
N VAL A 302 -2.47 -3.94 -16.39
CA VAL A 302 -3.68 -3.30 -15.87
C VAL A 302 -4.56 -2.87 -17.04
N LYS A 303 -5.85 -3.19 -16.96
CA LYS A 303 -6.86 -2.86 -17.98
C LYS A 303 -7.82 -1.79 -17.47
N PRO A 304 -7.39 -0.52 -17.36
CA PRO A 304 -8.17 0.54 -16.72
C PRO A 304 -9.52 0.80 -17.39
N LYS A 305 -9.64 0.53 -18.70
CA LYS A 305 -10.87 0.73 -19.48
C LYS A 305 -11.81 -0.48 -19.47
N SER A 306 -11.41 -1.60 -18.85
CA SER A 306 -12.27 -2.79 -18.76
C SER A 306 -13.50 -2.52 -17.89
N SER A 307 -14.60 -3.24 -18.16
CA SER A 307 -15.84 -3.12 -17.37
C SER A 307 -15.62 -3.39 -15.87
N ALA A 308 -14.77 -4.37 -15.55
CA ALA A 308 -14.41 -4.69 -14.17
C ALA A 308 -13.64 -3.55 -13.48
N ALA A 309 -12.72 -2.89 -14.19
CA ALA A 309 -12.00 -1.73 -13.67
C ALA A 309 -12.94 -0.53 -13.44
N GLN A 310 -13.82 -0.23 -14.39
CA GLN A 310 -14.81 0.85 -14.27
C GLN A 310 -15.79 0.59 -13.11
N GLU A 311 -16.23 -0.66 -12.94
CA GLU A 311 -17.03 -1.05 -11.78
C GLU A 311 -16.26 -0.86 -10.46
N ALA A 312 -14.98 -1.21 -10.42
CA ALA A 312 -14.12 -1.01 -9.26
C ALA A 312 -13.97 0.48 -8.91
N ILE A 313 -13.65 1.34 -9.89
CA ILE A 313 -13.54 2.79 -9.72
C ILE A 313 -14.83 3.36 -9.14
N ASN A 314 -16.00 3.01 -9.70
CA ASN A 314 -17.28 3.50 -9.21
C ASN A 314 -17.58 3.07 -7.77
N LYS A 315 -17.20 1.85 -7.38
CA LYS A 315 -17.34 1.38 -6.00
C LYS A 315 -16.38 2.09 -5.06
N TRP A 316 -15.12 2.25 -5.47
CA TRP A 316 -14.11 2.97 -4.69
C TRP A 316 -14.50 4.42 -4.45
N LYS A 317 -15.01 5.12 -5.48
CA LYS A 317 -15.55 6.49 -5.33
C LYS A 317 -16.64 6.56 -4.27
N LYS A 318 -17.63 5.66 -4.32
CA LYS A 318 -18.73 5.62 -3.35
C LYS A 318 -18.25 5.36 -1.93
N VAL A 319 -17.31 4.43 -1.76
CA VAL A 319 -16.73 4.15 -0.44
C VAL A 319 -15.93 5.35 0.04
N TRP A 320 -15.12 5.96 -0.81
CA TRP A 320 -14.33 7.14 -0.47
C TRP A 320 -15.21 8.32 -0.03
N GLN A 321 -16.26 8.64 -0.79
CA GLN A 321 -17.22 9.69 -0.42
C GLN A 321 -17.89 9.38 0.93
N ARG A 322 -18.29 8.11 1.14
CA ARG A 322 -18.86 7.69 2.42
C ARG A 322 -17.87 7.93 3.57
N LEU A 323 -16.60 7.58 3.39
CA LEU A 323 -15.55 7.81 4.39
C LEU A 323 -15.38 9.31 4.71
N MET A 324 -15.47 10.18 3.71
CA MET A 324 -15.34 11.63 3.87
C MET A 324 -16.54 12.27 4.56
N PHE A 325 -17.77 11.89 4.18
CA PHE A 325 -18.96 12.69 4.52
C PHE A 325 -19.91 11.99 5.51
N ASP A 326 -20.01 10.65 5.48
CA ASP A 326 -21.08 9.91 6.16
C ASP A 326 -20.63 9.22 7.47
N MET A 327 -19.32 9.12 7.71
CA MET A 327 -18.77 8.26 8.76
C MET A 327 -18.52 8.85 10.16
N PRO A 328 -18.78 10.14 10.49
CA PRO A 328 -18.73 10.55 11.90
C PRO A 328 -19.72 9.82 12.81
N ASN A 329 -20.80 9.22 12.26
CA ASN A 329 -21.94 8.68 13.02
C ASN A 329 -22.39 7.26 12.66
N SER A 330 -21.63 6.48 11.87
CA SER A 330 -22.09 5.17 11.39
C SER A 330 -21.24 3.97 11.84
N ARG A 331 -21.92 2.81 11.85
CA ARG A 331 -21.47 1.50 12.37
C ARG A 331 -20.07 1.15 11.84
N GLY A 332 -19.24 0.57 12.71
CA GLY A 332 -17.78 0.47 12.54
C GLY A 332 -17.28 -0.18 11.24
N ILE A 333 -15.96 -0.09 11.03
CA ILE A 333 -15.16 -0.55 9.86
C ILE A 333 -15.65 -1.88 9.23
N GLU A 334 -16.17 -2.80 10.05
CA GLU A 334 -16.62 -4.13 9.65
C GLU A 334 -17.81 -4.13 8.66
N ASP A 335 -18.54 -3.02 8.54
CA ASP A 335 -19.66 -2.83 7.61
C ASP A 335 -19.23 -2.25 6.24
N ILE A 336 -17.93 -2.10 5.98
CA ILE A 336 -17.42 -1.58 4.70
C ILE A 336 -17.37 -2.70 3.65
N PHE A 337 -18.35 -2.68 2.75
CA PHE A 337 -18.43 -3.56 1.57
C PHE A 337 -17.92 -2.86 0.31
N ILE A 338 -16.59 -2.83 0.13
CA ILE A 338 -15.95 -2.22 -1.04
C ILE A 338 -16.37 -2.91 -2.33
N SER A 339 -16.37 -4.25 -2.33
CA SER A 339 -16.71 -5.04 -3.51
C SER A 339 -18.22 -5.11 -3.80
N GLY A 340 -19.06 -4.72 -2.83
CA GLY A 340 -20.50 -4.99 -2.84
C GLY A 340 -20.87 -6.48 -2.78
N LYS A 341 -19.90 -7.39 -2.61
CA LYS A 341 -20.14 -8.83 -2.49
C LYS A 341 -20.03 -9.29 -1.04
N ALA A 342 -20.90 -10.23 -0.66
CA ALA A 342 -20.78 -10.94 0.61
C ALA A 342 -19.50 -11.79 0.65
N VAL A 343 -18.99 -12.01 1.87
CA VAL A 343 -17.78 -12.80 2.14
C VAL A 343 -17.82 -14.18 1.48
N ASP A 344 -18.93 -14.90 1.60
CA ASP A 344 -19.08 -16.24 1.04
C ASP A 344 -18.92 -16.28 -0.47
N ASN A 345 -19.40 -15.24 -1.17
CA ASN A 345 -19.28 -15.16 -2.62
C ASN A 345 -17.82 -14.95 -3.04
N ILE A 346 -17.08 -14.08 -2.34
CA ILE A 346 -15.65 -13.86 -2.63
C ILE A 346 -14.86 -15.14 -2.34
N ILE A 347 -15.16 -15.84 -1.24
CA ILE A 347 -14.40 -17.04 -0.89
C ILE A 347 -14.69 -18.18 -1.87
N ALA A 348 -15.94 -18.35 -2.29
CA ALA A 348 -16.31 -19.32 -3.32
C ALA A 348 -15.59 -19.05 -4.66
N GLU A 349 -15.51 -17.79 -5.07
CA GLU A 349 -14.91 -17.40 -6.36
C GLU A 349 -13.38 -17.30 -6.34
N PHE A 350 -12.79 -16.83 -5.24
CA PHE A 350 -11.41 -16.36 -5.19
C PHE A 350 -10.62 -16.88 -3.98
N GLY A 351 -11.26 -17.57 -3.02
CA GLY A 351 -10.62 -18.00 -1.77
C GLY A 351 -9.34 -18.81 -1.97
N LYS A 352 -9.33 -19.78 -2.90
CA LYS A 352 -8.14 -20.58 -3.22
C LYS A 352 -6.97 -19.71 -3.72
N GLN A 353 -7.27 -18.75 -4.59
CA GLN A 353 -6.26 -17.85 -5.15
C GLN A 353 -5.76 -16.86 -4.10
N LEU A 354 -6.66 -16.32 -3.26
CA LEU A 354 -6.32 -15.45 -2.14
C LEU A 354 -5.31 -16.12 -1.20
N LEU A 355 -5.48 -17.41 -0.91
CA LEU A 355 -4.54 -18.17 -0.07
C LEU A 355 -3.19 -18.38 -0.76
N LYS A 356 -3.21 -18.77 -2.04
CA LYS A 356 -1.99 -18.94 -2.83
C LYS A 356 -1.16 -17.65 -2.86
N LEU A 357 -1.83 -16.50 -2.91
CA LEU A 357 -1.20 -15.19 -2.91
C LEU A 357 -0.76 -14.73 -1.51
N GLY A 358 -1.62 -14.87 -0.50
CA GLY A 358 -1.42 -14.32 0.84
C GLY A 358 -0.54 -15.17 1.75
N ALA A 359 -0.54 -16.50 1.58
CA ALA A 359 0.22 -17.39 2.46
C ALA A 359 1.73 -17.08 2.49
N PRO A 360 2.42 -16.87 1.35
CA PRO A 360 3.84 -16.48 1.36
C PRO A 360 4.12 -15.20 2.16
N VAL A 361 3.25 -14.20 2.06
CA VAL A 361 3.36 -12.94 2.83
C VAL A 361 3.26 -13.20 4.33
N LEU A 362 2.28 -14.01 4.75
CA LEU A 362 2.07 -14.36 6.15
C LEU A 362 3.22 -15.20 6.71
N PHE A 363 3.74 -16.16 5.94
CA PHE A 363 4.88 -16.97 6.36
C PHE A 363 6.14 -16.13 6.52
N GLU A 364 6.46 -15.27 5.54
CA GLU A 364 7.63 -14.39 5.61
C GLU A 364 7.57 -13.46 6.83
N GLN A 365 6.39 -12.90 7.12
CA GLN A 365 6.20 -12.08 8.32
C GLN A 365 6.34 -12.89 9.62
N ALA A 366 5.76 -14.10 9.66
CA ALA A 366 5.83 -14.93 10.85
C ALA A 366 7.26 -15.39 11.14
N GLU A 367 8.05 -15.75 10.13
CA GLU A 367 9.47 -16.05 10.31
C GLU A 367 10.24 -14.87 10.91
N ALA A 368 9.94 -13.64 10.49
CA ALA A 368 10.57 -12.44 11.07
C ALA A 368 10.20 -12.23 12.55
N LEU A 369 8.94 -12.53 12.91
CA LEU A 369 8.44 -12.38 14.27
C LEU A 369 8.85 -13.51 15.22
N LYS A 370 9.40 -14.62 14.72
CA LYS A 370 9.98 -15.68 15.57
C LYS A 370 11.23 -15.22 16.31
N ASN A 371 12.09 -14.45 15.64
CA ASN A 371 13.37 -13.96 16.17
C ASN A 371 13.51 -12.44 15.96
N PRO A 372 12.67 -11.62 16.60
CA PRO A 372 12.68 -10.19 16.40
C PRO A 372 13.92 -9.54 17.05
N PRO A 373 14.36 -8.36 16.57
CA PRO A 373 15.56 -7.69 17.05
C PRO A 373 15.48 -7.32 18.54
N TRP A 374 14.31 -6.97 19.06
CA TRP A 374 14.09 -6.66 20.48
C TRP A 374 14.18 -7.88 21.43
N LYS A 375 14.34 -9.10 20.90
CA LYS A 375 14.59 -10.31 21.69
C LYS A 375 16.04 -10.78 21.68
N LYS A 376 16.92 -10.10 20.93
CA LYS A 376 18.35 -10.36 21.03
C LYS A 376 18.86 -9.68 22.30
N GLU A 377 19.45 -10.45 23.21
CA GLU A 377 20.26 -9.88 24.29
C GLU A 377 21.28 -8.95 23.65
N ILE A 378 21.23 -7.66 23.99
CA ILE A 378 22.27 -6.71 23.62
C ILE A 378 23.52 -7.17 24.38
N LYS A 379 24.41 -7.89 23.70
CA LYS A 379 25.80 -7.87 24.11
C LYS A 379 26.28 -6.45 23.81
N GLN A 380 26.58 -5.70 24.87
CA GLN A 380 27.38 -4.49 24.75
C GLN A 380 28.73 -4.92 24.17
N ASP A 381 28.86 -4.87 22.86
CA ASP A 381 30.17 -4.78 22.24
C ASP A 381 30.57 -3.29 22.33
N GLU A 382 31.69 -3.04 23.01
CA GLU A 382 32.33 -1.73 23.12
C GLU A 382 32.46 -1.12 21.72
N VAL A 383 31.74 -0.02 21.47
CA VAL A 383 31.93 0.80 20.27
C VAL A 383 32.97 1.84 20.64
N ASP A 384 34.14 1.75 20.02
CA ASP A 384 35.11 2.84 19.97
C ASP A 384 34.46 4.02 19.25
N ASP A 385 34.33 5.14 19.98
CA ASP A 385 33.89 6.43 19.46
C ASP A 385 34.92 7.00 18.48
N GLU A 386 34.83 6.63 17.20
CA GLU A 386 35.34 7.50 16.13
C GLU A 386 34.21 8.46 15.70
N GLU A 387 34.18 9.63 16.35
CA GLU A 387 33.40 10.79 15.91
C GLU A 387 33.85 11.20 14.49
N VAL A 388 33.08 10.81 13.47
CA VAL A 388 33.16 11.44 12.15
C VAL A 388 32.40 12.76 12.24
N SER A 389 33.12 13.88 12.18
CA SER A 389 32.54 15.22 12.36
C SER A 389 31.54 15.58 11.26
N ASP A 390 30.39 16.13 11.63
CA ASP A 390 29.34 16.62 10.70
C ASP A 390 29.88 17.62 9.65
N ASP A 391 30.96 18.34 9.98
CA ASP A 391 31.67 19.28 9.10
C ASP A 391 32.32 18.64 7.85
N GLU A 392 32.67 17.36 7.92
CA GLU A 392 33.33 16.65 6.81
C GLU A 392 32.31 16.13 5.77
N ILE A 393 31.07 15.90 6.23
CA ILE A 393 29.93 15.62 5.36
C ILE A 393 29.48 16.94 4.70
N GLU A 394 29.28 18.02 5.45
CA GLU A 394 28.77 19.29 4.89
C GLU A 394 29.69 19.91 3.80
N LYS A 395 31.01 19.75 3.91
CA LYS A 395 31.99 20.30 2.95
C LYS A 395 31.98 19.64 1.57
N ASN A 396 31.45 18.42 1.44
CA ASN A 396 31.33 17.75 0.14
C ASN A 396 29.98 18.01 -0.56
N TYR A 397 29.06 18.78 0.04
CA TYR A 397 27.67 18.87 -0.41
C TYR A 397 27.09 20.29 -0.45
N THR A 398 27.87 21.31 -0.84
CA THR A 398 27.31 22.63 -1.14
C THR A 398 26.61 22.71 -2.51
N SER A 399 25.28 22.89 -2.42
CA SER A 399 24.37 23.72 -3.22
C SER A 399 24.32 23.59 -4.75
N VAL A 400 23.18 23.08 -5.24
CA VAL A 400 22.59 23.53 -6.52
C VAL A 400 21.32 24.34 -6.20
N PRO A 401 21.15 25.56 -6.75
CA PRO A 401 19.96 26.35 -6.48
C PRO A 401 18.72 25.65 -7.03
N ILE A 402 17.71 25.45 -6.18
CA ILE A 402 16.35 25.16 -6.62
C ILE A 402 15.88 26.42 -7.38
N ALA A 403 15.70 26.30 -8.69
CA ALA A 403 15.11 27.35 -9.49
C ALA A 403 13.63 27.49 -9.10
N HIS A 404 13.34 28.39 -8.16
CA HIS A 404 11.99 28.89 -7.96
C HIS A 404 11.56 29.66 -9.22
N GLN A 405 10.73 29.05 -10.07
CA GLN A 405 9.94 29.82 -11.02
C GLN A 405 8.84 30.55 -10.24
N SER A 406 9.08 31.83 -9.92
CA SER A 406 8.02 32.73 -9.48
C SER A 406 7.06 32.96 -10.64
N TYR A 407 5.80 32.56 -10.50
CA TYR A 407 4.75 33.05 -11.37
C TYR A 407 4.53 34.54 -11.04
N ARG A 408 5.04 35.43 -11.90
CA ARG A 408 4.61 36.83 -11.92
C ARG A 408 3.24 36.88 -12.59
N THR A 409 2.21 37.09 -11.78
CA THR A 409 0.94 37.64 -12.20
C THR A 409 1.21 38.98 -12.88
N THR A 410 1.05 39.05 -14.21
CA THR A 410 0.89 40.34 -14.89
C THR A 410 -0.56 40.42 -15.33
N ILE A 411 -1.31 41.21 -14.58
CA ILE A 411 -2.60 41.74 -14.98
C ILE A 411 -2.32 42.70 -16.13
N LEU A 412 -2.91 42.41 -17.30
CA LEU A 412 -3.64 43.34 -18.16
C LEU A 412 -4.37 42.56 -19.27
#